data_AF-A0A7S3HYS8-F1
#
_entry.id   AF-A0A7S3HYS8-F1
#
_cell.length_a   1.000
_cell.length_b   1.000
_cell.length_c   1.000
_cell.angle_alpha   90.00
_cell.angle_beta   90.00
_cell.angle_gamma   90.00
#
_symmetry.space_group_name_H-M   'P 1'
#
loop_
_entity.id
_entity.type
_entity.pdbx_description
1 polymer ?
#
loop_
_entity_poly.entity_id
_entity_poly.type
_entity_poly.pdbx_seq_one_letter_code
_entity_poly.pdbx_strand_id
1 'polypeptide(L)'
;QTSTYWGYSVRVAHTLEAVFHECPYEGGYDFKLGTSDKGNIIDFETFKQWQGFKHGMVFFGGLEGIEGLVELEEESELKPQDVQAMFDLYLNTCPEQGVRTIRTEEAILLSMAAILPRMRAIGAQTSKLGAKVMF
;
A
#
# COMPACT_ATOMS: atom_id res chain seq x y z
N GLN A 1 17.96 16.07 -16.33
CA GLN A 1 18.09 14.66 -15.93
C GLN A 1 16.70 14.06 -16.04
N THR A 2 16.48 13.08 -16.91
CA THR A 2 15.16 12.47 -17.13
C THR A 2 14.79 11.62 -15.92
N SER A 3 13.58 11.80 -15.38
CA SER A 3 13.00 10.91 -14.38
C SER A 3 12.63 9.59 -15.06
N THR A 4 13.62 8.70 -15.19
CA THR A 4 13.46 7.38 -15.80
C THR A 4 13.31 6.36 -14.69
N TYR A 5 12.38 5.41 -14.85
CA TYR A 5 12.30 4.27 -13.96
C TYR A 5 13.55 3.40 -14.07
N TRP A 6 14.07 2.92 -12.92
CA TRP A 6 15.34 2.21 -12.85
C TRP A 6 15.29 0.87 -12.12
N GLY A 7 14.11 0.26 -12.06
CA GLY A 7 13.91 -0.95 -11.27
C GLY A 7 13.42 -0.66 -9.86
N TYR A 8 13.29 -1.75 -9.10
CA TYR A 8 12.98 -1.75 -7.68
C TYR A 8 14.11 -2.42 -6.90
N SER A 9 14.23 -2.09 -5.61
CA SER A 9 15.02 -2.87 -4.65
C SER A 9 14.14 -3.88 -3.94
N VAL A 10 14.73 -5.02 -3.57
CA VAL A 10 14.06 -6.03 -2.74
C VAL A 10 14.60 -5.92 -1.33
N ARG A 11 13.69 -5.88 -0.35
CA ARG A 11 14.00 -5.95 1.08
C ARG A 11 13.17 -7.05 1.70
N VAL A 12 13.80 -7.85 2.57
CA VAL A 12 13.13 -8.86 3.38
C VAL A 12 12.89 -8.26 4.75
N ALA A 13 11.66 -8.34 5.24
CA ALA A 13 11.29 -8.01 6.61
C ALA A 13 10.85 -9.31 7.30
N HIS A 14 11.33 -9.54 8.53
CA HIS A 14 11.02 -10.77 9.27
C HIS A 14 9.75 -10.67 10.11
N THR A 15 9.28 -9.44 10.36
CA THR A 15 8.02 -9.16 11.05
C THR A 15 7.25 -8.06 10.31
N LEU A 16 5.95 -7.97 10.56
CA LEU A 16 5.10 -6.93 10.02
C LEU A 16 5.57 -5.54 10.48
N GLU A 17 5.94 -5.39 11.76
CA GLU A 17 6.47 -4.13 12.28
C GLU A 17 7.77 -3.69 11.59
N ALA A 18 8.66 -4.64 11.28
CA ALA A 18 9.90 -4.36 10.56
C ALA A 18 9.66 -3.83 9.14
N VAL A 19 8.49 -4.07 8.55
CA VAL A 19 8.11 -3.43 7.28
C VAL A 19 8.08 -1.91 7.44
N PHE A 20 7.58 -1.40 8.56
CA PHE A 20 7.43 0.04 8.81
C PHE A 20 8.68 0.66 9.43
N HIS A 21 9.24 0.04 10.49
CA HIS A 21 10.35 0.62 11.25
C HIS A 21 11.69 0.60 10.50
N GLU A 22 11.92 -0.39 9.64
CA GLU A 22 13.13 -0.48 8.81
C GLU A 22 12.93 0.14 7.41
N CYS A 23 12.10 1.17 7.32
CA CYS A 23 11.92 1.94 6.10
C CYS A 23 13.25 2.58 5.65
N PRO A 24 13.67 2.44 4.38
CA PRO A 24 14.95 2.99 3.91
C PRO A 24 14.92 4.50 3.66
N TYR A 25 13.76 5.15 3.81
CA TYR A 25 13.58 6.57 3.54
C TYR A 25 13.63 7.40 4.82
N GLU A 26 14.38 8.50 4.79
CA GLU A 26 14.36 9.48 5.86
C GLU A 26 12.95 10.08 5.99
N GLY A 27 12.38 10.02 7.20
CA GLY A 27 10.98 10.39 7.45
C GLY A 27 9.96 9.25 7.25
N GLY A 28 10.41 8.06 6.85
CA GLY A 28 9.57 6.86 6.75
C GLY A 28 8.59 6.89 5.57
N TYR A 29 7.64 5.96 5.59
CA TYR A 29 6.51 5.96 4.66
C TYR A 29 5.44 6.95 5.15
N ASP A 30 5.39 8.12 4.50
CA ASP A 30 4.48 9.23 4.84
C ASP A 30 3.07 9.06 4.26
N PHE A 31 2.85 7.99 3.50
CA PHE A 31 1.51 7.52 3.11
C PHE A 31 1.48 5.99 3.00
N LYS A 32 0.67 5.33 3.82
CA LYS A 32 0.58 3.87 3.96
C LYS A 32 -0.81 3.39 3.57
N LEU A 33 -0.90 2.50 2.59
CA LEU A 33 -2.16 1.97 2.07
C LEU A 33 -2.15 0.44 2.18
N GLY A 34 -3.08 -0.12 2.95
CA GLY A 34 -3.33 -1.57 2.98
C GLY A 34 -4.47 -1.97 2.04
N THR A 35 -4.35 -3.11 1.38
CA THR A 35 -5.43 -3.64 0.52
C THR A 35 -6.13 -4.82 1.17
N SER A 36 -7.46 -4.81 1.17
CA SER A 36 -8.30 -5.88 1.73
C SER A 36 -9.70 -5.84 1.13
N ASP A 37 -10.33 -7.01 0.95
CA ASP A 37 -11.73 -7.11 0.54
C ASP A 37 -12.69 -6.52 1.59
N LYS A 38 -12.26 -6.44 2.86
CA LYS A 38 -12.96 -5.79 3.97
C LYS A 38 -12.67 -4.29 4.10
N GLY A 39 -11.78 -3.73 3.28
CA GLY A 39 -11.43 -2.33 3.32
C GLY A 39 -12.54 -1.42 2.77
N ASN A 40 -12.34 -0.10 2.91
CA ASN A 40 -13.24 0.88 2.34
C ASN A 40 -13.20 0.81 0.81
N ILE A 41 -14.36 0.93 0.16
CA ILE A 41 -14.45 0.86 -1.30
C ILE A 41 -13.73 2.07 -1.90
N ILE A 42 -12.73 1.79 -2.75
CA ILE A 42 -11.86 2.81 -3.34
C ILE A 42 -12.63 3.94 -4.04
N ASP A 43 -13.77 3.64 -4.65
CA ASP A 43 -14.57 4.62 -5.40
C ASP A 43 -15.04 5.81 -4.55
N PHE A 44 -15.26 5.58 -3.26
CA PHE A 44 -15.77 6.59 -2.34
C PHE A 44 -14.68 7.24 -1.48
N GLU A 45 -13.42 6.79 -1.61
CA GLU A 45 -12.31 7.24 -0.78
C GLU A 45 -11.54 8.42 -1.40
N THR A 46 -11.17 9.38 -0.55
CA THR A 46 -10.42 10.58 -0.96
C THR A 46 -8.96 10.49 -0.53
N PHE A 47 -8.05 10.83 -1.44
CA PHE A 47 -6.61 10.78 -1.20
C PHE A 47 -6.05 12.14 -0.80
N LYS A 48 -6.86 13.21 -0.82
CA LYS A 48 -6.40 14.60 -0.66
C LYS A 48 -5.70 14.88 0.68
N GLN A 49 -5.99 14.10 1.72
CA GLN A 49 -5.35 14.26 3.03
C GLN A 49 -3.83 14.03 2.96
N TRP A 50 -3.36 13.22 2.01
CA TRP A 50 -1.94 12.90 1.81
C TRP A 50 -1.32 13.66 0.63
N GLN A 51 -1.88 14.84 0.30
CA GLN A 51 -1.31 15.68 -0.74
C GLN A 51 0.14 16.05 -0.39
N GLY A 52 1.04 15.77 -1.33
CA GLY A 52 2.47 16.03 -1.18
C GLY A 52 3.26 14.90 -0.53
N PHE A 53 2.68 13.70 -0.34
CA PHE A 53 3.44 12.55 0.16
C PHE A 53 4.64 12.25 -0.76
N LYS A 54 5.76 11.84 -0.16
CA LYS A 54 7.02 11.54 -0.85
C LYS A 54 7.25 10.04 -1.01
N HIS A 55 6.87 9.26 0.00
CA HIS A 55 7.19 7.84 0.14
C HIS A 55 5.91 7.05 0.47
N GLY A 56 5.20 6.68 -0.59
CA GLY A 56 3.99 5.84 -0.49
C GLY A 56 4.34 4.36 -0.34
N MET A 57 3.62 3.65 0.53
CA MET A 57 3.67 2.20 0.67
C MET A 57 2.30 1.61 0.35
N VAL A 58 2.27 0.57 -0.49
CA VAL A 58 1.07 -0.24 -0.73
C VAL A 58 1.35 -1.65 -0.21
N PHE A 59 0.51 -2.12 0.70
CA PHE A 59 0.68 -3.41 1.37
C PHE A 59 -0.39 -4.40 0.90
N PHE A 60 0.06 -5.57 0.46
CA PHE A 60 -0.79 -6.66 0.00
C PHE A 60 -0.73 -7.84 0.98
N GLY A 61 -1.90 -8.32 1.38
CA GLY A 61 -2.03 -9.52 2.21
C GLY A 61 -1.80 -10.82 1.43
N GLY A 62 -1.65 -11.91 2.20
CA GLY A 62 -1.62 -13.27 1.67
C GLY A 62 -3.03 -13.87 1.53
N LEU A 63 -3.12 -15.20 1.60
CA LEU A 63 -4.39 -15.93 1.49
C LEU A 63 -5.43 -15.48 2.52
N GLU A 64 -5.00 -15.28 3.77
CA GLU A 64 -5.84 -14.86 4.90
C GLU A 64 -5.81 -13.33 5.12
N GLY A 65 -5.43 -12.55 4.10
CA GLY A 65 -5.30 -11.10 4.20
C GLY A 65 -4.05 -10.68 4.97
N ILE A 66 -4.09 -9.46 5.53
CA ILE A 66 -3.01 -8.91 6.36
C ILE A 66 -3.22 -9.33 7.83
N GLU A 67 -4.48 -9.52 8.21
CA GLU A 67 -4.91 -10.02 9.52
C GLU A 67 -4.34 -11.40 9.81
N GLY A 68 -4.34 -12.32 8.84
CA GLY A 68 -3.73 -13.63 9.00
C GLY A 68 -2.21 -13.58 9.21
N LEU A 69 -1.52 -12.53 8.77
CA LEU A 69 -0.09 -12.35 9.08
C LEU A 69 0.12 -12.05 10.57
N VAL A 70 -0.72 -11.19 11.14
CA VAL A 70 -0.68 -10.87 12.57
C VAL A 70 -1.00 -12.09 13.43
N GLU A 71 -1.94 -12.93 13.01
CA GLU A 71 -2.26 -14.18 13.73
C GLU A 71 -1.10 -15.19 13.76
N LEU A 72 -0.22 -15.17 12.75
CA LEU A 72 0.92 -16.08 12.64
C LEU A 72 2.16 -15.57 13.39
N GLU A 73 2.23 -14.29 13.72
CA GLU A 73 3.35 -13.71 14.46
C GLU A 73 3.14 -13.86 15.97
N GLU A 74 3.62 -14.97 16.53
CA GLU A 74 3.46 -15.32 17.96
C GLU A 74 3.98 -14.25 18.94
N GLU A 75 5.00 -13.49 18.55
CA GLU A 75 5.62 -12.43 19.37
C GLU A 75 5.00 -11.04 19.16
N SER A 76 4.01 -10.91 18.27
CA SER A 76 3.39 -9.62 17.96
C SER A 76 2.43 -9.17 19.06
N GLU A 77 2.56 -7.91 19.50
CA GLU A 77 1.55 -7.29 20.38
C GLU A 77 0.29 -6.89 19.60
N LEU A 78 0.36 -6.86 18.27
CA LEU A 78 -0.73 -6.50 17.38
C LEU A 78 -1.80 -7.58 17.38
N LYS A 79 -3.06 -7.17 17.33
CA LYS A 79 -4.18 -8.09 17.09
C LYS A 79 -4.71 -7.89 15.68
N PRO A 80 -5.41 -8.89 15.11
CA PRO A 80 -6.04 -8.77 13.79
C PRO A 80 -6.94 -7.52 13.65
N GLN A 81 -7.57 -7.09 14.75
CA GLN A 81 -8.42 -5.89 14.74
C GLN A 81 -7.64 -4.58 14.62
N ASP A 82 -6.35 -4.58 14.97
CA ASP A 82 -5.49 -3.40 14.95
C ASP A 82 -4.88 -3.13 13.57
N VAL A 83 -4.93 -4.11 12.67
CA VAL A 83 -4.32 -4.05 11.33
C VAL A 83 -4.76 -2.82 10.54
N GLN A 84 -6.06 -2.50 10.55
CA GLN A 84 -6.57 -1.35 9.82
C GLN A 84 -5.94 -0.03 10.32
N ALA A 85 -5.67 0.09 11.62
CA ALA A 85 -5.11 1.30 12.22
C ALA A 85 -3.62 1.52 11.88
N MET A 86 -2.94 0.51 11.35
CA MET A 86 -1.55 0.62 10.90
C MET A 86 -1.42 1.39 9.57
N PHE A 87 -2.51 1.54 8.84
CA PHE A 87 -2.55 2.18 7.52
C PHE A 87 -3.27 3.50 7.57
N ASP A 88 -2.82 4.43 6.72
CA ASP A 88 -3.51 5.69 6.50
C ASP A 88 -4.80 5.49 5.69
N LEU A 89 -4.78 4.54 4.75
CA LEU A 89 -5.95 4.02 4.03
C LEU A 89 -5.95 2.50 4.04
N TYR A 90 -7.14 1.92 4.19
CA TYR A 90 -7.35 0.49 4.09
C TYR A 90 -8.47 0.21 3.10
N LEU A 91 -8.13 -0.28 1.91
CA LEU A 91 -9.00 -0.20 0.73
C LEU A 91 -9.38 -1.56 0.16
N ASN A 92 -10.66 -1.67 -0.22
CA ASN A 92 -11.11 -2.62 -1.22
C ASN A 92 -10.97 -1.98 -2.61
N THR A 93 -10.04 -2.52 -3.40
CA THR A 93 -9.67 -2.04 -4.74
C THR A 93 -10.42 -2.76 -5.87
N CYS A 94 -11.16 -3.82 -5.54
CA CYS A 94 -11.98 -4.59 -6.46
C CYS A 94 -13.34 -4.87 -5.78
N PRO A 95 -14.18 -3.84 -5.61
CA PRO A 95 -15.52 -4.03 -5.09
C PRO A 95 -16.31 -4.98 -6.00
N GLU A 96 -17.24 -5.72 -5.41
CA GLU A 96 -18.09 -6.68 -6.14
C GLU A 96 -17.29 -7.78 -6.85
N GLN A 97 -16.14 -8.19 -6.30
CA GLN A 97 -15.37 -9.30 -6.84
C GLN A 97 -16.24 -10.56 -7.02
N GLY A 98 -16.24 -11.10 -8.24
CA GLY A 98 -17.01 -12.31 -8.59
C GLY A 98 -16.36 -13.62 -8.13
N VAL A 99 -15.32 -13.54 -7.31
CA VAL A 99 -14.54 -14.68 -6.82
C VAL A 99 -14.41 -14.61 -5.31
N ARG A 100 -14.25 -15.77 -4.66
CA ARG A 100 -14.04 -15.82 -3.20
C ARG A 100 -12.72 -15.17 -2.78
N THR A 101 -11.66 -15.38 -3.56
CA THR A 101 -10.32 -14.90 -3.26
C THR A 101 -9.67 -14.42 -4.55
N ILE A 102 -9.12 -13.22 -4.53
CA ILE A 102 -8.20 -12.72 -5.57
C ILE A 102 -6.80 -13.07 -5.09
N ARG A 103 -6.02 -13.80 -5.90
CA ARG A 103 -4.66 -14.18 -5.49
C ARG A 103 -3.77 -12.93 -5.42
N THR A 104 -2.78 -12.92 -4.55
CA THR A 104 -1.93 -11.74 -4.30
C THR A 104 -1.33 -11.18 -5.60
N GLU A 105 -0.88 -12.04 -6.52
CA GLU A 105 -0.33 -11.63 -7.82
C GLU A 105 -1.36 -10.95 -8.74
N GLU A 106 -2.63 -11.33 -8.67
CA GLU A 106 -3.74 -10.70 -9.40
C GLU A 106 -4.13 -9.38 -8.71
N ALA A 107 -4.16 -9.39 -7.37
CA ALA A 107 -4.49 -8.24 -6.55
C ALA A 107 -3.48 -7.10 -6.74
N ILE A 108 -2.19 -7.40 -6.88
CA ILE A 108 -1.15 -6.39 -7.15
C ILE A 108 -1.49 -5.63 -8.44
N LEU A 109 -1.75 -6.33 -9.54
CA LEU A 109 -2.00 -5.68 -10.84
C LEU A 109 -3.29 -4.84 -10.80
N LEU A 110 -4.39 -5.43 -10.29
CA LEU A 110 -5.69 -4.77 -10.21
C LEU A 110 -5.64 -3.52 -9.30
N SER A 111 -5.09 -3.68 -8.11
CA SER A 111 -5.03 -2.60 -7.11
C SER A 111 -4.13 -1.47 -7.57
N MET A 112 -2.96 -1.79 -8.13
CA MET A 112 -2.06 -0.76 -8.64
C MET A 112 -2.70 0.00 -9.81
N ALA A 113 -3.43 -0.67 -10.71
CA ALA A 113 -4.17 0.01 -11.78
C ALA A 113 -5.23 0.98 -11.23
N ALA A 114 -5.93 0.60 -10.17
CA ALA A 114 -6.99 1.41 -9.54
C ALA A 114 -6.43 2.58 -8.70
N ILE A 115 -5.34 2.36 -7.97
CA ILE A 115 -4.77 3.32 -7.02
C ILE A 115 -3.84 4.34 -7.70
N LEU A 116 -3.06 3.91 -8.69
CA LEU A 116 -1.97 4.70 -9.29
C LEU A 116 -2.40 6.08 -9.83
N PRO A 117 -3.55 6.25 -10.51
CA PRO A 117 -4.01 7.57 -10.94
C PRO A 117 -4.20 8.53 -9.76
N ARG A 118 -4.74 8.04 -8.64
CA ARG A 118 -4.99 8.83 -7.42
C ARG A 118 -3.67 9.20 -6.75
N MET A 119 -2.77 8.23 -6.58
CA MET A 119 -1.44 8.47 -6.02
C MET A 119 -0.61 9.46 -6.85
N ARG A 120 -0.64 9.37 -8.18
CA ARG A 120 0.06 10.32 -9.07
C ARG A 120 -0.47 11.75 -8.93
N ALA A 121 -1.77 11.91 -8.71
CA ALA A 121 -2.40 13.21 -8.57
C ALA A 121 -2.02 13.91 -7.25
N ILE A 122 -1.84 13.13 -6.18
CA ILE A 122 -1.57 13.67 -4.84
C ILE A 122 -0.09 13.63 -4.44
N GLY A 123 0.74 12.80 -5.07
CA GLY A 123 2.16 12.66 -4.73
C GLY A 123 2.97 13.93 -4.98
N ALA A 124 4.05 14.09 -4.20
CA ALA A 124 4.98 15.20 -4.34
C ALA A 124 5.47 15.31 -5.79
N GLN A 125 5.15 16.42 -6.43
CA GLN A 125 5.64 16.70 -7.77
C GLN A 125 7.08 17.16 -7.64
N THR A 126 8.05 16.34 -8.05
CA THR A 126 9.41 16.84 -8.26
C THR A 126 9.36 17.94 -9.31
N SER A 127 9.72 19.16 -8.88
CA SER A 127 9.69 20.38 -9.68
C SER A 127 10.75 20.33 -10.78
N LYS A 128 10.46 19.55 -11.83
CA LYS A 128 10.93 19.69 -13.22
C LYS A 128 10.23 18.62 -14.07
N LEU A 129 9.14 19.05 -14.71
CA LEU A 129 8.41 18.38 -15.79
C LEU A 129 7.84 16.98 -15.47
N GLY A 130 6.61 16.99 -14.94
CA GLY A 130 5.66 15.86 -15.00
C GLY A 130 6.03 14.68 -14.10
N ALA A 131 5.34 14.54 -12.96
CA ALA A 131 5.40 13.30 -12.20
C ALA A 131 4.94 12.13 -13.07
N LYS A 132 5.91 11.31 -13.50
CA LYS A 132 5.68 9.98 -14.02
C LYS A 132 6.10 9.01 -12.94
N VAL A 133 5.13 8.50 -12.19
CA VAL A 133 5.33 7.27 -11.42
C VAL A 133 5.41 6.14 -12.44
N MET A 134 6.51 5.41 -12.51
CA MET A 134 6.64 4.19 -13.32
C MET A 134 7.10 3.07 -12.38
N PHE A 135 6.46 1.90 -12.55
CA PHE A 135 6.65 0.65 -11.79
C PHE A 135 8.10 0.30 -11.69
#